data_AF-A0A4S5D6Q5-F1
#
_entry.id   AF-A0A4S5D6Q5-F1
#
_cell.length_a   1.000
_cell.length_b   1.000
_cell.length_c   1.000
_cell.angle_alpha   90.00
_cell.angle_beta   90.00
_cell.angle_gamma   90.00
#
_symmetry.space_group_name_H-M   'P 1'
#
loop_
_entity.id
_entity.type
_entity.pdbx_description
1 polymer ?
#
loop_
_entity_poly.entity_id
_entity_poly.type
_entity_poly.pdbx_seq_one_letter_code
_entity_poly.pdbx_strand_id
1 'polypeptide(L)'
;MTFKLIVALFVLWRIVRYLRRRGARHSILSARKHWALLLAHPYVEATGFSGFDDADTSHLNDTSRKFLRAQMLHQMELRTDATDDDARAHLARVLETQWFRADLHALQPTDDPRAALAFACARMAFLARVAMLMGWTEPDTAWRVLLLNAQRAQDCFGSWTDFGSAYIAGRKQWVAGFRADPFGKAFDDATLQRWLAPGDGVWGRAAWPGLAAFDPEPVAQPR
;
A
#
# COMPACT_ATOMS: atom_id res chain seq x y z
N MET A 1 35.36 -4.39 -42.17
CA MET A 1 35.79 -4.55 -40.76
C MET A 1 34.96 -3.73 -39.78
N THR A 2 34.57 -2.49 -40.13
CA THR A 2 33.82 -1.55 -39.29
C THR A 2 32.45 -2.04 -38.79
N PHE A 3 31.66 -2.71 -39.62
CA PHE A 3 30.34 -3.22 -39.22
C PHE A 3 30.40 -4.26 -38.09
N LYS A 4 31.37 -5.18 -38.15
CA LYS A 4 31.56 -6.22 -37.11
C LYS A 4 31.96 -5.62 -35.76
N LEU A 5 32.73 -4.53 -35.77
CA LEU A 5 33.14 -3.80 -34.56
C LEU A 5 31.96 -3.07 -33.90
N ILE A 6 31.07 -2.46 -34.70
CA ILE A 6 29.87 -1.79 -34.20
C ILE A 6 28.91 -2.80 -33.54
N VAL A 7 28.69 -3.96 -34.17
CA VAL A 7 27.85 -5.02 -33.61
C VAL A 7 28.46 -5.57 -32.31
N ALA A 8 29.77 -5.81 -32.28
CA ALA A 8 30.46 -6.26 -31.08
C ALA A 8 30.36 -5.25 -29.93
N LEU A 9 30.52 -3.95 -30.20
CA LEU A 9 30.35 -2.88 -29.21
C LEU A 9 28.91 -2.78 -28.71
N PHE A 10 27.91 -2.96 -29.58
CA PHE A 10 26.50 -2.95 -29.19
C PHE A 10 26.13 -4.14 -28.30
N VAL A 11 26.63 -5.34 -28.64
CA VAL A 11 26.43 -6.55 -27.84
C VAL A 11 27.14 -6.43 -26.49
N LEU A 12 28.39 -5.96 -26.47
CA LEU A 12 29.14 -5.73 -25.24
C LEU A 12 28.46 -4.67 -24.36
N TRP A 13 27.96 -3.58 -24.95
CA TRP A 13 27.19 -2.56 -24.23
C TRP A 13 25.90 -3.15 -23.63
N ARG A 14 25.18 -4.01 -24.36
CA ARG A 14 24.00 -4.70 -23.82
C ARG A 14 24.35 -5.67 -22.69
N ILE A 15 25.43 -6.42 -22.80
CA ILE A 15 25.91 -7.34 -21.75
C ILE A 15 26.31 -6.55 -20.51
N VAL A 16 27.08 -5.47 -20.66
CA VAL A 16 27.47 -4.58 -19.55
C VAL A 16 26.23 -3.93 -18.93
N ARG A 17 25.26 -3.48 -19.72
CA ARG A 17 24.00 -2.91 -19.20
C ARG A 17 23.17 -3.96 -18.46
N TYR A 18 23.11 -5.19 -18.96
CA TYR A 18 22.43 -6.30 -18.31
C TYR A 18 23.10 -6.69 -16.98
N LEU A 19 24.43 -6.80 -16.97
CA LEU A 19 25.22 -7.09 -15.76
C LEU A 19 25.16 -5.95 -14.75
N ARG A 20 25.19 -4.68 -15.18
CA ARG A 20 25.00 -3.52 -14.29
C ARG A 20 23.61 -3.47 -13.66
N ARG A 21 22.56 -3.83 -14.42
CA ARG A 21 21.20 -3.97 -13.87
C ARG A 21 21.12 -5.10 -12.83
N ARG A 22 21.89 -6.16 -13.01
CA ARG A 22 21.97 -7.30 -12.08
C ARG A 22 22.85 -7.03 -10.86
N GLY A 23 23.83 -6.12 -10.99
CA GLY A 23 24.76 -5.69 -9.94
C GLY A 23 24.28 -4.50 -9.11
N ALA A 24 23.20 -3.83 -9.51
CA ALA A 24 22.46 -2.96 -8.60
C ALA A 24 21.88 -3.87 -7.51
N ARG A 25 22.33 -3.71 -6.26
CA ARG A 25 21.69 -4.34 -5.11
C ARG A 25 20.20 -4.04 -5.23
N HIS A 26 19.38 -5.08 -5.34
CA HIS A 26 17.93 -4.92 -5.24
C HIS A 26 17.68 -4.12 -3.97
N SER A 27 16.97 -3.01 -4.10
CA SER A 27 16.58 -2.26 -2.91
C SER A 27 15.69 -3.20 -2.09
N ILE A 28 15.92 -3.25 -0.78
CA ILE A 28 15.06 -4.05 0.11
C ILE A 28 14.29 -3.03 0.94
N LEU A 29 12.96 -3.11 0.93
CA LEU A 29 12.16 -2.33 1.86
C LEU A 29 12.59 -2.71 3.27
N SER A 30 12.79 -1.72 4.12
CA SER A 30 13.06 -2.03 5.51
C SER A 30 11.90 -2.83 6.13
N ALA A 31 12.20 -3.59 7.19
CA ALA A 31 11.20 -4.39 7.88
C ALA A 31 9.98 -3.55 8.30
N ARG A 32 10.21 -2.30 8.75
CA ARG A 32 9.15 -1.35 9.09
C ARG A 32 8.29 -0.97 7.88
N LYS A 33 8.92 -0.60 6.75
CA LYS A 33 8.20 -0.23 5.53
C LYS A 33 7.40 -1.40 4.98
N HIS A 34 7.99 -2.59 4.96
CA HIS A 34 7.30 -3.80 4.53
C HIS A 34 6.09 -4.08 5.42
N TRP A 35 6.25 -4.03 6.75
CA TRP A 35 5.15 -4.25 7.70
C TRP A 35 4.00 -3.27 7.49
N ALA A 36 4.29 -1.98 7.30
CA ALA A 36 3.28 -0.96 7.06
C ALA A 36 2.44 -1.23 5.80
N LEU A 37 3.05 -1.80 4.75
CA LEU A 37 2.35 -2.17 3.52
C LEU A 37 1.43 -3.39 3.69
N LEU A 38 1.67 -4.27 4.68
CA LEU A 38 0.81 -5.43 4.94
C LEU A 38 -0.62 -5.05 5.33
N LEU A 39 -0.83 -3.83 5.87
CA LEU A 39 -2.17 -3.31 6.17
C LEU A 39 -3.02 -3.15 4.90
N ALA A 40 -2.39 -2.88 3.75
CA ALA A 40 -3.08 -2.70 2.48
C ALA A 40 -3.46 -4.03 1.81
N HIS A 41 -3.09 -5.18 2.38
CA HIS A 41 -3.28 -6.50 1.76
C HIS A 41 -4.70 -6.77 1.25
N PRO A 42 -5.79 -6.38 1.95
CA PRO A 42 -7.14 -6.56 1.40
C PRO A 42 -7.34 -5.92 0.02
N TYR A 43 -6.77 -4.75 -0.19
CA TYR A 43 -6.86 -4.01 -1.45
C TYR A 43 -5.88 -4.56 -2.49
N VAL A 44 -4.70 -5.01 -2.07
CA VAL A 44 -3.72 -5.67 -2.95
C VAL A 44 -4.30 -6.95 -3.53
N GLU A 45 -4.92 -7.81 -2.71
CA GLU A 45 -5.57 -9.05 -3.18
C GLU A 45 -6.81 -8.76 -4.05
N ALA A 46 -7.60 -7.73 -3.70
CA ALA A 46 -8.78 -7.35 -4.48
C ALA A 46 -8.42 -6.83 -5.88
N THR A 47 -7.28 -6.15 -6.01
CA THR A 47 -6.81 -5.55 -7.27
C THR A 47 -5.87 -6.45 -8.07
N GLY A 48 -5.36 -7.52 -7.47
CA GLY A 48 -4.32 -8.36 -8.08
C GLY A 48 -3.01 -7.60 -8.31
N PHE A 49 -2.71 -6.60 -7.47
CA PHE A 49 -1.55 -5.74 -7.66
C PHE A 49 -0.25 -6.51 -7.43
N SER A 50 0.51 -6.75 -8.51
CA SER A 50 1.86 -7.31 -8.46
C SER A 50 2.93 -6.25 -8.14
N GLY A 51 3.83 -6.53 -7.20
CA GLY A 51 4.97 -5.65 -6.87
C GLY A 51 4.61 -4.49 -5.93
N PHE A 52 3.49 -4.56 -5.21
CA PHE A 52 3.06 -3.51 -4.28
C PHE A 52 4.09 -3.22 -3.18
N ASP A 53 4.68 -4.30 -2.64
CA ASP A 53 5.68 -4.34 -1.58
C ASP A 53 7.12 -4.52 -2.08
N ASP A 54 7.33 -4.42 -3.40
CA ASP A 54 8.67 -4.41 -3.99
C ASP A 54 9.30 -3.01 -3.86
N ALA A 55 10.53 -2.96 -3.33
CA ALA A 55 11.25 -1.72 -3.13
C ALA A 55 11.73 -1.09 -4.45
N ASP A 56 11.92 -1.90 -5.49
CA ASP A 56 12.34 -1.44 -6.81
C ASP A 56 11.13 -0.93 -7.63
N THR A 57 9.90 -1.19 -7.17
CA THR A 57 8.69 -0.65 -7.77
C THR A 57 8.55 0.84 -7.40
N SER A 58 8.89 1.67 -8.38
CA SER A 58 8.87 3.14 -8.32
C SER A 58 7.69 3.76 -9.06
N HIS A 59 7.05 3.02 -9.97
CA HIS A 59 5.92 3.47 -10.75
C HIS A 59 4.98 2.32 -11.13
N LEU A 60 3.72 2.64 -11.39
CA LEU A 60 2.77 1.70 -11.98
C LEU A 60 3.06 1.51 -13.48
N ASN A 61 2.91 0.28 -13.97
CA ASN A 61 2.78 0.04 -15.41
C ASN A 61 1.46 0.66 -15.94
N ASP A 62 1.38 0.87 -17.25
CA ASP A 62 0.25 1.56 -17.88
C ASP A 62 -1.10 0.88 -17.62
N THR A 63 -1.13 -0.46 -17.62
CA THR A 63 -2.34 -1.25 -17.36
C THR A 63 -2.85 -1.04 -15.94
N SER A 64 -1.98 -1.21 -14.93
CA SER A 64 -2.31 -1.00 -13.52
C SER A 64 -2.65 0.46 -13.24
N ARG A 65 -1.94 1.42 -13.86
CA ARG A 65 -2.24 2.85 -13.74
C ARG A 65 -3.64 3.15 -14.24
N LYS A 66 -4.01 2.68 -15.44
CA LYS A 66 -5.34 2.92 -16.03
C LYS A 66 -6.44 2.30 -15.18
N PHE A 67 -6.26 1.06 -14.72
CA PHE A 67 -7.24 0.38 -13.88
C PHE A 67 -7.45 1.08 -12.53
N LEU A 68 -6.36 1.40 -11.84
CA LEU A 68 -6.43 1.97 -10.49
C LEU A 68 -6.87 3.42 -10.49
N ARG A 69 -6.57 4.20 -11.55
CA ARG A 69 -6.88 5.65 -11.58
C ARG A 69 -8.33 5.94 -11.23
N ALA A 70 -9.28 5.32 -11.91
CA ALA A 70 -10.70 5.59 -11.71
C ALA A 70 -11.13 5.27 -10.26
N GLN A 71 -10.63 4.16 -9.72
CA GLN A 71 -10.91 3.71 -8.37
C GLN A 71 -10.30 4.65 -7.32
N MET A 72 -9.09 5.13 -7.57
CA MET A 72 -8.42 6.09 -6.69
C MET A 72 -9.12 7.45 -6.69
N LEU A 73 -9.52 7.96 -7.85
CA LEU A 73 -10.29 9.20 -7.94
C LEU A 73 -11.61 9.08 -7.18
N HIS A 74 -12.34 7.98 -7.36
CA HIS A 74 -13.59 7.73 -6.65
C HIS A 74 -13.37 7.64 -5.12
N GLN A 75 -12.31 6.97 -4.66
CA GLN A 75 -11.97 6.90 -3.25
C GLN A 75 -11.68 8.29 -2.63
N MET A 76 -11.11 9.20 -3.41
CA MET A 76 -10.87 10.60 -3.01
C MET A 76 -12.08 11.52 -3.21
N GLU A 77 -13.23 10.95 -3.63
CA GLU A 77 -14.44 11.71 -3.98
C GLU A 77 -14.20 12.75 -5.10
N LEU A 78 -13.21 12.50 -5.95
CA LEU A 78 -12.93 13.28 -7.14
C LEU A 78 -13.72 12.74 -8.33
N ARG A 79 -14.06 13.64 -9.26
CA ARG A 79 -14.68 13.26 -10.53
C ARG A 79 -13.74 12.39 -11.36
N THR A 80 -14.31 11.52 -12.19
CA THR A 80 -13.55 10.60 -13.04
C THR A 80 -12.74 11.29 -14.13
N ASP A 81 -13.09 12.53 -14.48
CA ASP A 81 -12.35 13.38 -15.42
C ASP A 81 -11.33 14.31 -14.74
N ALA A 82 -11.14 14.18 -13.42
CA ALA A 82 -10.11 14.92 -12.70
C ALA A 82 -8.69 14.59 -13.24
N THR A 83 -7.87 15.63 -13.31
CA THR A 83 -6.48 15.55 -13.78
C THR A 83 -5.56 15.01 -12.68
N ASP A 84 -4.33 14.63 -13.05
CA ASP A 84 -3.29 14.26 -12.07
C ASP A 84 -2.93 15.44 -11.16
N ASP A 85 -3.09 16.66 -11.66
CA ASP A 85 -2.83 17.89 -10.92
C ASP A 85 -3.90 18.11 -9.85
N ASP A 86 -5.17 17.82 -10.17
CA ASP A 86 -6.26 17.82 -9.19
C ASP A 86 -6.03 16.76 -8.11
N ALA A 87 -5.60 15.55 -8.50
CA ALA A 87 -5.25 14.48 -7.56
C ALA A 87 -4.08 14.89 -6.65
N ARG A 88 -3.02 15.50 -7.21
CA ARG A 88 -1.87 16.03 -6.46
C ARG A 88 -2.30 17.10 -5.46
N ALA A 89 -3.09 18.08 -5.90
CA ALA A 89 -3.58 19.17 -5.04
C ALA A 89 -4.46 18.62 -3.90
N HIS A 90 -5.36 17.68 -4.20
CA HIS A 90 -6.19 17.03 -3.20
C HIS A 90 -5.34 16.27 -2.17
N LEU A 91 -4.39 15.45 -2.63
CA LEU A 91 -3.55 14.62 -1.77
C LEU A 91 -2.56 15.44 -0.94
N ALA A 92 -2.01 16.53 -1.47
CA ALA A 92 -1.16 17.44 -0.70
C ALA A 92 -1.89 17.96 0.55
N ARG A 93 -3.19 18.28 0.41
CA ARG A 93 -4.03 18.69 1.53
C ARG A 93 -4.34 17.50 2.45
N VAL A 94 -4.82 16.38 1.91
CA VAL A 94 -5.28 15.24 2.70
C VAL A 94 -4.15 14.57 3.48
N LEU A 95 -3.04 14.25 2.82
CA LEU A 95 -1.94 13.49 3.43
C LEU A 95 -1.19 14.29 4.50
N GLU A 96 -1.08 15.61 4.38
CA GLU A 96 -0.40 16.43 5.39
C GLU A 96 -1.30 16.78 6.57
N THR A 97 -2.61 16.99 6.36
CA THR A 97 -3.47 17.61 7.40
C THR A 97 -4.66 16.77 7.85
N GLN A 98 -5.07 15.74 7.10
CA GLN A 98 -6.35 15.07 7.32
C GLN A 98 -6.31 13.54 7.20
N TRP A 99 -5.14 12.94 6.95
CA TRP A 99 -5.01 11.50 6.73
C TRP A 99 -5.57 10.67 7.90
N PHE A 100 -5.39 11.15 9.13
CA PHE A 100 -5.84 10.44 10.34
C PHE A 100 -7.37 10.42 10.50
N ARG A 101 -8.10 11.32 9.85
CA ARG A 101 -9.57 11.38 9.86
C ARG A 101 -10.21 10.94 8.55
N ALA A 102 -9.41 10.64 7.53
CA ALA A 102 -9.91 10.06 6.29
C ALA A 102 -10.74 8.82 6.64
N ASP A 103 -11.94 8.73 6.06
CA ASP A 103 -12.92 7.65 6.26
C ASP A 103 -13.60 7.58 7.64
N LEU A 104 -13.13 8.38 8.61
CA LEU A 104 -13.67 8.44 9.96
C LEU A 104 -14.52 9.68 10.23
N HIS A 105 -14.42 10.71 9.38
CA HIS A 105 -15.10 11.99 9.59
C HIS A 105 -16.63 11.94 9.50
N ALA A 106 -17.20 10.89 8.92
CA ALA A 106 -18.64 10.75 8.69
C ALA A 106 -19.30 9.62 9.50
N LEU A 107 -18.61 9.07 10.52
CA LEU A 107 -19.15 7.97 11.33
C LEU A 107 -20.54 8.30 11.89
N GLN A 108 -21.45 7.34 11.79
CA GLN A 108 -22.78 7.42 12.35
C GLN A 108 -22.75 7.06 13.85
N PRO A 109 -23.73 7.51 14.65
CA PRO A 109 -23.78 7.20 16.08
C PRO A 109 -23.81 5.70 16.40
N THR A 110 -24.26 4.86 15.46
CA THR A 110 -24.34 3.41 15.59
C THR A 110 -23.12 2.66 15.07
N ASP A 111 -22.15 3.36 14.47
CA ASP A 111 -20.93 2.73 13.96
C ASP A 111 -19.99 2.34 15.09
N ASP A 112 -19.25 1.25 14.91
CA ASP A 112 -18.13 0.91 15.80
C ASP A 112 -16.89 1.69 15.35
N PRO A 113 -16.40 2.68 16.12
CA PRO A 113 -15.25 3.49 15.73
C PRO A 113 -13.96 2.66 15.59
N ARG A 114 -13.84 1.55 16.32
CA ARG A 114 -12.67 0.67 16.24
C ARG A 114 -12.71 -0.16 14.95
N ALA A 115 -13.87 -0.70 14.61
CA ALA A 115 -14.06 -1.38 13.33
C ALA A 115 -13.80 -0.41 12.15
N ALA A 116 -14.34 0.81 12.23
CA ALA A 116 -14.07 1.88 11.28
C ALA A 116 -12.59 2.14 11.08
N LEU A 117 -11.85 2.21 12.19
CA LEU A 117 -10.42 2.49 12.19
C LEU A 117 -9.62 1.40 11.46
N ALA A 118 -9.94 0.12 11.65
CA ALA A 118 -9.28 -0.97 10.93
C ALA A 118 -9.47 -0.83 9.41
N PHE A 119 -10.70 -0.54 8.99
CA PHE A 119 -11.03 -0.30 7.58
C PHE A 119 -10.29 0.90 7.00
N ALA A 120 -10.31 2.04 7.71
CA ALA A 120 -9.59 3.25 7.32
C ALA A 120 -8.07 3.03 7.25
N CYS A 121 -7.49 2.25 8.17
CA CYS A 121 -6.06 1.94 8.16
C CYS A 121 -5.66 1.15 6.90
N ALA A 122 -6.41 0.10 6.54
CA ALA A 122 -6.13 -0.68 5.33
C ALA A 122 -6.27 0.17 4.06
N ARG A 123 -7.32 1.00 4.00
CA ARG A 123 -7.64 1.84 2.85
C ARG A 123 -6.63 2.98 2.65
N MET A 124 -6.17 3.60 3.75
CA MET A 124 -5.12 4.62 3.73
C MET A 124 -3.77 4.04 3.33
N ALA A 125 -3.43 2.83 3.79
CA ALA A 125 -2.17 2.18 3.40
C ALA A 125 -2.11 1.92 1.89
N PHE A 126 -3.22 1.45 1.31
CA PHE A 126 -3.32 1.28 -0.14
C PHE A 126 -3.25 2.62 -0.89
N LEU A 127 -4.05 3.62 -0.45
CA LEU A 127 -4.08 4.96 -1.05
C LEU A 127 -2.70 5.61 -1.11
N ALA A 128 -1.99 5.67 0.02
CA ALA A 128 -0.71 6.35 0.11
C ALA A 128 0.34 5.69 -0.79
N ARG A 129 0.40 4.34 -0.83
CA ARG A 129 1.35 3.62 -1.68
C ARG A 129 1.01 3.79 -3.16
N VAL A 130 -0.26 3.66 -3.56
CA VAL A 130 -0.68 3.83 -4.96
C VAL A 130 -0.49 5.28 -5.43
N ALA A 131 -0.84 6.27 -4.60
CA ALA A 131 -0.61 7.68 -4.91
C ALA A 131 0.87 7.97 -5.15
N MET A 132 1.77 7.44 -4.32
CA MET A 132 3.22 7.55 -4.52
C MET A 132 3.65 6.91 -5.85
N LEU A 133 3.17 5.71 -6.17
CA LEU A 133 3.49 5.02 -7.44
C LEU A 133 2.87 5.66 -8.69
N MET A 134 1.81 6.45 -8.52
CA MET A 134 1.23 7.26 -9.59
C MET A 134 2.00 8.57 -9.81
N GLY A 135 2.85 8.99 -8.86
CA GLY A 135 3.48 10.30 -8.85
C GLY A 135 2.56 11.41 -8.38
N TRP A 136 1.50 11.09 -7.63
CA TRP A 136 0.55 12.06 -7.10
C TRP A 136 0.91 12.62 -5.71
N THR A 137 1.96 12.09 -5.10
CA THR A 137 2.49 12.58 -3.83
C THR A 137 3.98 12.31 -3.76
N GLU A 138 4.70 13.15 -3.02
CA GLU A 138 6.12 12.96 -2.76
C GLU A 138 6.34 11.68 -1.92
N PRO A 139 7.35 10.86 -2.23
CA PRO A 139 7.61 9.61 -1.52
C PRO A 139 7.73 9.77 -0.01
N ASP A 140 8.37 10.84 0.47
CA ASP A 140 8.58 11.07 1.91
C ASP A 140 7.26 11.36 2.63
N THR A 141 6.34 12.12 2.03
CA THR A 141 5.00 12.36 2.57
C THR A 141 4.21 11.06 2.63
N ALA A 142 4.21 10.26 1.55
CA ALA A 142 3.53 8.98 1.52
C ALA A 142 4.07 8.00 2.57
N TRP A 143 5.39 7.88 2.70
CA TRP A 143 6.01 7.01 3.70
C TRP A 143 5.72 7.48 5.12
N ARG A 144 5.75 8.79 5.39
CA ARG A 144 5.35 9.33 6.70
C ARG A 144 3.93 8.90 7.07
N VAL A 145 2.98 9.07 6.16
CA VAL A 145 1.58 8.65 6.38
C VAL A 145 1.48 7.14 6.57
N LEU A 146 2.15 6.33 5.73
CA LEU A 146 2.16 4.88 5.84
C LEU A 146 2.66 4.41 7.22
N LEU A 147 3.77 4.97 7.69
CA LEU A 147 4.39 4.59 8.95
C LEU A 147 3.55 5.04 10.16
N LEU A 148 3.00 6.26 10.14
CA LEU A 148 2.12 6.74 11.22
C LEU A 148 0.77 5.99 11.24
N ASN A 149 0.22 5.66 10.08
CA ASN A 149 -0.97 4.82 9.96
C ASN A 149 -0.71 3.40 10.48
N ALA A 150 0.47 2.86 10.21
CA ALA A 150 0.91 1.58 10.76
C ALA A 150 1.05 1.60 12.29
N GLN A 151 1.61 2.68 12.85
CA GLN A 151 1.67 2.86 14.31
C GLN A 151 0.26 2.88 14.92
N ARG A 152 -0.64 3.68 14.34
CA ARG A 152 -2.02 3.78 14.80
C ARG A 152 -2.75 2.44 14.81
N ALA A 153 -2.52 1.59 13.82
CA ALA A 153 -3.06 0.23 13.81
C ALA A 153 -2.48 -0.61 14.97
N GLN A 154 -1.16 -0.57 15.18
CA GLN A 154 -0.50 -1.30 16.27
C GLN A 154 -0.99 -0.88 17.65
N ASP A 155 -1.29 0.42 17.84
CA ASP A 155 -1.77 0.95 19.11
C ASP A 155 -3.23 0.55 19.42
N CYS A 156 -4.05 0.25 18.39
CA CYS A 156 -5.48 0.01 18.53
C CYS A 156 -5.91 -1.46 18.44
N PHE A 157 -5.03 -2.34 17.95
CA PHE A 157 -5.30 -3.76 17.74
C PHE A 157 -4.19 -4.63 18.34
N GLY A 158 -4.57 -5.77 18.92
CA GLY A 158 -3.65 -6.66 19.63
C GLY A 158 -2.98 -7.73 18.76
N SER A 159 -3.49 -7.98 17.56
CA SER A 159 -2.96 -9.00 16.63
C SER A 159 -3.49 -8.79 15.21
N TRP A 160 -2.92 -9.51 14.24
CA TRP A 160 -3.50 -9.61 12.89
C TRP A 160 -4.92 -10.17 12.88
N THR A 161 -5.23 -11.14 13.74
CA THR A 161 -6.59 -11.71 13.86
C THR A 161 -7.59 -10.67 14.31
N ASP A 162 -7.21 -9.87 15.31
CA ASP A 162 -8.03 -8.81 15.88
C ASP A 162 -8.22 -7.65 14.88
N PHE A 163 -7.13 -7.20 14.24
CA PHE A 163 -7.20 -6.22 13.14
C PHE A 163 -8.08 -6.70 11.98
N GLY A 164 -7.91 -7.95 11.53
CA GLY A 164 -8.68 -8.51 10.43
C GLY A 164 -10.17 -8.65 10.72
N SER A 165 -10.52 -9.10 11.92
CA SER A 165 -11.92 -9.19 12.35
C SER A 165 -12.57 -7.80 12.42
N ALA A 166 -11.86 -6.81 12.98
CA ALA A 166 -12.31 -5.43 13.01
C ALA A 166 -12.44 -4.83 11.59
N TYR A 167 -11.54 -5.15 10.68
CA TYR A 167 -11.61 -4.74 9.27
C TYR A 167 -12.89 -5.29 8.59
N ILE A 168 -13.24 -6.56 8.81
CA ILE A 168 -14.48 -7.16 8.28
C ILE A 168 -15.69 -6.36 8.78
N ALA A 169 -15.76 -6.10 10.08
CA ALA A 169 -16.84 -5.31 10.68
C ALA A 169 -16.86 -3.87 10.12
N GLY A 170 -15.69 -3.24 10.00
CA GLY A 170 -15.50 -1.88 9.47
C GLY A 170 -15.95 -1.73 8.03
N ARG A 171 -15.68 -2.74 7.20
CA ARG A 171 -16.19 -2.78 5.83
C ARG A 171 -17.71 -2.94 5.80
N LYS A 172 -18.28 -3.78 6.65
CA LYS A 172 -19.75 -3.98 6.73
C LYS A 172 -20.46 -2.65 7.05
N GLN A 173 -20.00 -1.90 8.04
CA GLN A 173 -20.59 -0.57 8.34
C GLN A 173 -20.38 0.43 7.20
N TRP A 174 -19.23 0.41 6.53
CA TRP A 174 -18.94 1.32 5.40
C TRP A 174 -19.92 1.10 4.25
N VAL A 175 -20.15 -0.16 3.89
CA VAL A 175 -21.11 -0.54 2.84
C VAL A 175 -22.55 -0.28 3.29
N ALA A 176 -22.90 -0.55 4.55
CA ALA A 176 -24.23 -0.27 5.09
C ALA A 176 -24.57 1.24 5.09
N GLY A 177 -23.55 2.10 5.23
CA GLY A 177 -23.66 3.54 5.06
C GLY A 177 -23.75 4.03 3.61
N PHE A 178 -23.97 3.13 2.64
CA PHE A 178 -24.03 3.41 1.20
C PHE A 178 -22.80 4.12 0.64
N ARG A 179 -21.64 3.91 1.26
CA ARG A 179 -20.39 4.52 0.80
C ARG A 179 -19.73 3.66 -0.25
N ALA A 180 -19.07 4.32 -1.20
CA ALA A 180 -18.35 3.64 -2.26
C ALA A 180 -17.23 2.75 -1.71
N ASP A 181 -17.29 1.47 -2.07
CA ASP A 181 -16.18 0.53 -1.94
C ASP A 181 -15.76 0.10 -3.36
N PRO A 182 -14.95 0.90 -4.05
CA PRO A 182 -14.65 0.68 -5.46
C PRO A 182 -13.97 -0.68 -5.72
N PHE A 183 -13.33 -1.26 -4.70
CA PHE A 183 -12.63 -2.53 -4.83
C PHE A 183 -13.52 -3.75 -4.56
N GLY A 184 -14.71 -3.55 -3.97
CA GLY A 184 -15.93 -4.37 -4.05
C GLY A 184 -15.87 -5.85 -3.61
N LYS A 185 -14.68 -6.43 -3.47
CA LYS A 185 -14.49 -7.86 -3.22
C LYS A 185 -14.85 -8.16 -1.78
N ALA A 186 -15.79 -9.07 -1.59
CA ALA A 186 -16.17 -9.53 -0.25
C ALA A 186 -14.94 -10.12 0.45
N PHE A 187 -14.64 -9.59 1.63
CA PHE A 187 -13.67 -10.15 2.56
C PHE A 187 -14.45 -10.77 3.72
N ASP A 188 -14.24 -12.07 3.93
CA ASP A 188 -14.97 -12.88 4.90
C ASP A 188 -14.00 -13.62 5.84
N ASP A 189 -14.57 -14.32 6.82
CA ASP A 189 -13.79 -15.06 7.82
C ASP A 189 -12.92 -16.15 7.17
N ALA A 190 -13.39 -16.80 6.11
CA ALA A 190 -12.61 -17.80 5.38
C ALA A 190 -11.36 -17.18 4.75
N THR A 191 -11.48 -16.00 4.15
CA THR A 191 -10.35 -15.26 3.59
C THR A 191 -9.38 -14.82 4.69
N LEU A 192 -9.89 -14.36 5.83
CA LEU A 192 -9.07 -14.03 7.00
C LEU A 192 -8.26 -15.23 7.48
N GLN A 193 -8.88 -16.41 7.63
CA GLN A 193 -8.16 -17.63 8.04
C GLN A 193 -7.06 -18.01 7.05
N ARG A 194 -7.27 -17.86 5.74
CA ARG A 194 -6.22 -18.09 4.73
C ARG A 194 -5.03 -17.13 4.91
N TRP A 195 -5.28 -15.86 5.22
CA TRP A 195 -4.20 -14.90 5.41
C TRP A 195 -3.45 -15.06 6.74
N LEU A 196 -4.12 -15.62 7.77
CA LEU A 196 -3.54 -15.92 9.07
C LEU A 196 -2.85 -17.28 9.13
N ALA A 197 -3.00 -18.13 8.11
CA ALA A 197 -2.40 -19.46 8.05
C ALA A 197 -0.89 -19.39 8.37
N PRO A 198 -0.38 -20.11 9.38
CA PRO A 198 1.03 -20.03 9.78
C PRO A 198 1.97 -20.39 8.63
N GLY A 199 3.01 -19.58 8.41
CA GLY A 199 4.03 -19.82 7.38
C GLY A 199 3.60 -19.53 5.93
N ASP A 200 2.32 -19.72 5.60
CA ASP A 200 1.81 -19.59 4.23
C ASP A 200 0.96 -18.33 4.00
N GLY A 201 0.27 -17.87 5.04
CA GLY A 201 -0.52 -16.66 5.02
C GLY A 201 0.34 -15.40 5.08
N VAL A 202 -0.07 -14.35 4.35
CA VAL A 202 0.65 -13.07 4.33
C VAL A 202 0.78 -12.43 5.72
N TRP A 203 -0.29 -12.50 6.52
CA TRP A 203 -0.28 -12.02 7.90
C TRP A 203 0.25 -13.08 8.86
N GLY A 204 0.04 -14.37 8.57
CA GLY A 204 0.61 -15.49 9.34
C GLY A 204 2.15 -15.54 9.32
N ARG A 205 2.80 -14.93 8.33
CA ARG A 205 4.27 -14.77 8.27
C ARG A 205 4.81 -13.55 9.00
N ALA A 206 3.97 -12.58 9.32
CA ALA A 206 4.40 -11.31 9.89
C ALA A 206 4.05 -11.25 11.38
N ALA A 207 5.04 -10.93 12.22
CA ALA A 207 4.78 -10.70 13.63
C ALA A 207 3.84 -9.49 13.82
N TRP A 208 3.05 -9.54 14.90
CA TRP A 208 2.33 -8.38 15.44
C TRP A 208 2.79 -8.15 16.89
N PRO A 209 3.05 -6.89 17.30
CA PRO A 209 3.17 -5.70 16.45
C PRO A 209 4.41 -5.79 15.53
N GLY A 210 4.49 -4.88 14.57
CA GLY A 210 5.71 -4.66 13.80
C GLY A 210 6.69 -3.77 14.56
N LEU A 211 7.71 -3.26 13.86
CA LEU A 211 8.56 -2.20 14.37
C LEU A 211 7.78 -0.88 14.43
N ALA A 212 7.81 -0.21 15.57
CA ALA A 212 7.18 1.10 15.73
C ALA A 212 7.78 2.13 14.76
N ALA A 213 7.01 3.16 14.41
CA ALA A 213 7.37 4.13 13.38
C ALA A 213 8.71 4.85 13.65
N PHE A 214 9.02 5.10 14.93
CA PHE A 214 10.19 5.87 15.36
C PHE A 214 11.29 5.04 16.03
N ASP A 215 11.10 3.73 16.17
CA ASP A 215 12.14 2.87 16.74
C ASP A 215 13.40 2.86 15.86
N PRO A 216 14.59 2.57 16.39
CA PRO A 216 15.73 2.27 15.54
C PRO A 216 15.48 0.96 14.79
N GLU A 217 15.77 0.92 13.49
CA GLU A 217 15.75 -0.35 12.76
C GLU A 217 16.98 -1.18 13.14
N PRO A 218 16.82 -2.48 13.43
CA PRO A 218 17.96 -3.35 13.67
C PRO A 218 18.87 -3.34 12.44
N VAL A 219 20.14 -2.97 12.62
CA VAL A 219 21.13 -3.09 11.55
C VAL A 219 21.25 -4.57 11.20
N ALA A 220 20.97 -4.92 9.94
CA ALA A 220 21.14 -6.27 9.46
C ALA A 220 22.59 -6.71 9.72
N GLN A 221 22.80 -7.64 10.64
CA GLN A 221 24.13 -8.19 10.87
C GLN A 221 24.57 -8.92 9.60
N PRO A 222 25.77 -8.63 9.07
CA PRO A 222 26.29 -9.39 7.95
C PRO A 222 26.39 -10.86 8.38
N ARG A 223 25.74 -11.74 7.61
CA ARG A 223 25.91 -13.19 7.70
C ARG A 223 27.27 -13.60 7.14
#